data_AF-A0A8G2FDP7-F1
#
_entry.id   AF-A0A8G2FDP7-F1
#
_cell.length_a   1.000
_cell.length_b   1.000
_cell.length_c   1.000
_cell.angle_alpha   90.00
_cell.angle_beta   90.00
_cell.angle_gamma   90.00
#
_symmetry.space_group_name_H-M   'P 1'
#
loop_
_entity.id
_entity.type
_entity.pdbx_description
1 polymer ?
#
loop_
_entity_poly.entity_id
_entity_poly.type
_entity_poly.pdbx_seq_one_letter_code
_entity_poly.pdbx_strand_id
1 'polypeptide(L)'
;MSEDRTDDGSPPADWQARAEAAELALGAVQREAGERLKRAELKVEAVRAGMVDLDGLKLIDLDGVALAEDGSVADPAGIMVALKRAKPWLFGAGSSSSTAAVPRAEPPRARHARELSEEEWRSARAALLRRAGSQ
;
A
#
# COMPACT_ATOMS: atom_id res chain seq x y z
N MET A 1 81.68 -5.11 1.45
CA MET A 1 80.70 -5.19 2.55
C MET A 1 79.38 -4.82 1.90
N SER A 2 78.74 -5.82 1.28
CA SER A 2 77.62 -5.63 0.37
C SER A 2 76.32 -5.55 1.17
N GLU A 3 75.50 -4.58 0.81
CA GLU A 3 74.18 -4.32 1.37
C GLU A 3 73.24 -5.50 1.06
N ASP A 4 72.83 -6.22 2.11
CA ASP A 4 71.72 -7.17 2.05
C ASP A 4 70.44 -6.40 2.33
N ARG A 5 69.84 -5.86 1.26
CA ARG A 5 68.50 -5.26 1.30
C ARG A 5 67.52 -6.29 0.76
N THR A 6 67.04 -7.16 1.63
CA THR A 6 65.87 -8.00 1.37
C THR A 6 64.64 -7.09 1.40
N ASP A 7 64.31 -6.58 0.22
CA ASP A 7 62.99 -6.05 -0.11
C ASP A 7 62.01 -7.24 -0.21
N ASP A 8 61.55 -7.74 0.94
CA ASP A 8 60.38 -8.62 1.02
C ASP A 8 59.12 -7.75 1.09
N GLY A 9 58.87 -7.06 -0.02
CA GLY A 9 57.60 -6.41 -0.30
C GLY A 9 56.63 -7.40 -0.92
N SER A 10 55.92 -8.19 -0.10
CA SER A 10 54.64 -8.80 -0.52
C SER A 10 53.70 -9.05 0.66
N PRO A 11 52.39 -8.75 0.52
CA PRO A 11 51.62 -9.24 -0.62
C PRO A 11 50.82 -8.14 -1.37
N PRO A 12 51.14 -7.87 -2.64
CA PRO A 12 50.21 -7.19 -3.56
C PRO A 12 48.95 -8.04 -3.89
N ALA A 13 48.86 -9.28 -3.41
CA ALA A 13 47.72 -10.18 -3.66
C ALA A 13 46.54 -10.00 -2.66
N ASP A 14 46.78 -9.49 -1.45
CA ASP A 14 45.74 -9.43 -0.41
C ASP A 14 44.72 -8.30 -0.66
N TRP A 15 45.16 -7.15 -1.20
CA TRP A 15 44.24 -6.03 -1.46
C TRP A 15 43.31 -6.31 -2.67
N GLN A 16 43.78 -7.03 -3.69
CA GLN A 16 42.98 -7.42 -4.85
C GLN A 16 41.90 -8.42 -4.45
N ALA A 17 42.29 -9.49 -3.74
CA ALA A 17 41.35 -10.48 -3.24
C ALA A 17 40.29 -9.86 -2.30
N ARG A 18 40.69 -8.90 -1.46
CA ARG A 18 39.77 -8.16 -0.60
C ARG A 18 38.86 -7.22 -1.38
N ALA A 19 39.35 -6.59 -2.44
CA ALA A 19 38.54 -5.75 -3.33
C ALA A 19 37.50 -6.58 -4.08
N GLU A 20 37.90 -7.69 -4.69
CA GLU A 20 36.99 -8.62 -5.38
C GLU A 20 35.92 -9.17 -4.41
N ALA A 21 36.33 -9.59 -3.22
CA ALA A 21 35.39 -10.05 -2.19
C ALA A 21 34.40 -8.95 -1.77
N ALA A 22 34.87 -7.70 -1.64
CA ALA A 22 34.01 -6.57 -1.32
C ALA A 22 33.04 -6.24 -2.47
N GLU A 23 33.47 -6.29 -3.72
CA GLU A 23 32.61 -6.09 -4.89
C GLU A 23 31.52 -7.17 -5.01
N LEU A 24 31.88 -8.43 -4.79
CA LEU A 24 30.91 -9.54 -4.75
C LEU A 24 29.91 -9.37 -3.61
N ALA A 25 30.38 -8.98 -2.42
CA ALA A 25 29.51 -8.71 -1.28
C ALA A 25 28.56 -7.52 -1.56
N LEU A 26 29.07 -6.43 -2.14
CA LEU A 26 28.26 -5.27 -2.54
C LEU A 26 27.20 -5.66 -3.57
N GLY A 27 27.57 -6.42 -4.60
CA GLY A 27 26.62 -6.91 -5.60
C GLY A 27 25.54 -7.82 -5.01
N ALA A 28 25.88 -8.66 -4.03
CA ALA A 28 24.90 -9.48 -3.32
C ALA A 28 23.91 -8.62 -2.51
N VAL A 29 24.42 -7.67 -1.74
CA VAL A 29 23.60 -6.75 -0.93
C VAL A 29 22.69 -5.88 -1.81
N GLN A 30 23.21 -5.37 -2.93
CA GLN A 30 22.44 -4.55 -3.87
C GLN A 30 21.29 -5.35 -4.50
N ARG A 31 21.52 -6.60 -4.89
CA ARG A 31 20.45 -7.47 -5.41
C ARG A 31 19.39 -7.75 -4.36
N GLU A 32 19.80 -8.12 -3.16
CA GLU A 32 18.87 -8.41 -2.05
C GLU A 32 18.04 -7.16 -1.68
N ALA A 33 18.67 -6.00 -1.61
CA ALA A 33 17.99 -4.73 -1.36
C ALA A 33 17.02 -4.38 -2.50
N GLY A 34 17.44 -4.54 -3.75
CA GLY A 34 16.60 -4.31 -4.93
C GLY A 34 15.38 -5.22 -4.96
N GLU A 35 15.54 -6.52 -4.69
CA GLU A 35 14.42 -7.45 -4.59
C GLU A 35 13.43 -7.07 -3.48
N ARG A 36 13.94 -6.69 -2.30
CA ARG A 36 13.10 -6.24 -1.18
C ARG A 36 12.33 -4.99 -1.55
N LEU A 37 12.97 -4.04 -2.22
CA LEU A 37 12.35 -2.80 -2.68
C LEU A 37 11.25 -3.09 -3.71
N LYS A 38 11.54 -3.90 -4.74
CA LYS A 38 10.54 -4.35 -5.72
C LYS A 38 9.32 -4.97 -5.05
N ARG A 39 9.52 -5.87 -4.07
CA ARG A 39 8.40 -6.50 -3.33
C ARG A 39 7.61 -5.49 -2.51
N ALA A 40 8.28 -4.51 -1.89
CA ALA A 40 7.61 -3.47 -1.10
C ALA A 40 6.71 -2.60 -2.00
N GLU A 41 7.24 -2.12 -3.12
CA GLU A 41 6.51 -1.30 -4.10
C GLU A 41 5.31 -2.07 -4.69
N LEU A 42 5.53 -3.31 -5.12
CA LEU A 42 4.45 -4.16 -5.64
C LEU A 42 3.37 -4.44 -4.59
N LYS A 43 3.75 -4.58 -3.32
CA LYS A 43 2.78 -4.78 -2.23
C LYS A 43 1.89 -3.56 -2.03
N VAL A 44 2.45 -2.35 -2.10
CA VAL A 44 1.67 -1.10 -2.01
C VAL A 44 0.65 -1.05 -3.15
N GLU A 45 1.09 -1.31 -4.39
CA GLU A 45 0.19 -1.25 -5.53
C GLU A 45 -0.84 -2.40 -5.52
N ALA A 46 -0.48 -3.58 -5.03
CA ALA A 46 -1.40 -4.70 -4.90
C ALA A 46 -2.56 -4.40 -3.94
N VAL A 47 -2.26 -3.79 -2.79
CA VAL A 47 -3.28 -3.33 -1.83
C VAL A 47 -4.18 -2.28 -2.49
N ARG A 48 -3.58 -1.31 -3.19
CA ARG A 48 -4.33 -0.28 -3.93
C ARG A 48 -5.24 -0.87 -5.01
N ALA A 49 -4.79 -1.93 -5.69
CA ALA A 49 -5.54 -2.65 -6.71
C ALA A 49 -6.63 -3.59 -6.15
N GLY A 50 -6.74 -3.72 -4.83
CA GLY A 50 -7.72 -4.59 -4.16
C GLY A 50 -7.35 -6.07 -4.19
N MET A 51 -6.06 -6.40 -4.20
CA MET A 51 -5.59 -7.77 -4.02
C MET A 51 -5.96 -8.27 -2.62
N VAL A 52 -6.63 -9.42 -2.56
CA VAL A 52 -7.06 -10.07 -1.30
C VAL A 52 -5.98 -11.02 -0.82
N ASP A 53 -5.33 -11.73 -1.75
CA ASP A 53 -4.25 -12.67 -1.44
C ASP A 53 -2.90 -12.09 -1.87
N LEU A 54 -2.22 -11.43 -0.93
CA LEU A 54 -0.90 -10.82 -1.14
C LEU A 54 0.20 -11.86 -1.37
N ASP A 55 0.00 -13.12 -0.96
CA ASP A 55 0.97 -14.18 -1.27
C ASP A 55 1.05 -14.48 -2.76
N GLY A 56 0.03 -14.07 -3.54
CA GLY A 56 0.03 -14.10 -4.99
C GLY A 56 1.16 -13.31 -5.65
N LEU A 57 1.76 -12.34 -4.96
CA LEU A 57 2.92 -11.59 -5.46
C LEU A 57 4.16 -12.46 -5.67
N LYS A 58 4.25 -13.61 -4.99
CA LYS A 58 5.32 -14.61 -5.20
C LYS A 58 5.28 -15.25 -6.59
N LEU A 59 4.19 -15.07 -7.32
CA LEU A 59 4.00 -15.59 -8.68
C LEU A 59 4.52 -14.62 -9.75
N ILE A 60 4.94 -13.41 -9.36
CA ILE A 60 5.54 -12.41 -10.26
C ILE A 60 7.03 -12.71 -10.38
N ASP A 61 7.51 -12.76 -11.62
CA ASP A 61 8.94 -12.79 -11.90
C ASP A 61 9.57 -11.41 -11.60
N LEU A 62 10.37 -11.32 -10.54
CA LEU A 62 10.99 -10.07 -10.10
C LEU A 62 12.20 -9.68 -10.95
N ASP A 63 12.76 -10.60 -11.75
CA ASP A 63 13.92 -10.32 -12.59
C ASP A 63 13.51 -9.46 -13.80
N GLY A 64 12.30 -9.67 -14.31
CA GLY A 64 11.69 -8.84 -15.36
C GLY A 64 11.17 -7.47 -14.87
N VAL A 65 11.13 -7.23 -13.56
CA VAL A 65 10.63 -5.97 -12.98
C VAL A 65 11.77 -4.97 -12.86
N ALA A 66 11.70 -3.88 -13.62
CA ALA A 66 12.66 -2.79 -13.56
C ALA A 66 12.32 -1.79 -12.43
N LEU A 67 13.36 -1.32 -11.74
CA LEU A 67 13.29 -0.17 -10.85
C LEU A 67 13.67 1.10 -11.62
N ALA A 68 12.95 2.19 -11.37
CA ALA A 68 13.30 3.52 -11.82
C ALA A 68 14.41 4.13 -10.93
N GLU A 69 14.93 5.29 -11.33
CA GLU A 69 16.02 5.98 -10.62
C GLU A 69 15.66 6.38 -9.19
N ASP A 70 14.37 6.61 -8.91
CA ASP A 70 13.84 6.93 -7.58
C ASP A 70 13.59 5.69 -6.70
N GLY A 71 13.86 4.49 -7.23
CA GLY A 71 13.60 3.23 -6.54
C GLY A 71 12.16 2.72 -6.64
N SER A 72 11.30 3.41 -7.41
CA SER A 72 9.94 2.91 -7.71
C SER A 72 9.97 1.85 -8.81
N VAL A 73 8.90 1.06 -8.91
CA VAL A 73 8.72 0.13 -10.05
C VAL A 73 8.25 0.92 -11.27
N ALA A 74 8.76 0.62 -12.48
CA ALA A 74 8.48 1.41 -13.68
C ALA A 74 7.01 1.33 -14.17
N ASP A 75 6.31 0.20 -13.98
CA ASP A 75 4.89 0.04 -14.34
C ASP A 75 4.14 -0.90 -13.38
N PRO A 76 3.94 -0.51 -12.11
CA PRO A 76 3.33 -1.38 -11.11
C PRO A 76 1.83 -1.57 -11.39
N ALA A 77 1.15 -0.54 -11.94
CA ALA A 77 -0.26 -0.61 -12.29
C ALA A 77 -0.51 -1.58 -13.45
N GLY A 78 0.31 -1.54 -14.50
CA GLY A 78 0.23 -2.48 -15.62
C GLY A 78 0.48 -3.92 -15.19
N ILE A 79 1.44 -4.14 -14.28
CA ILE A 79 1.67 -5.46 -13.66
C ILE A 79 0.41 -5.95 -12.93
N MET A 80 -0.24 -5.10 -12.13
CA MET A 80 -1.47 -5.49 -11.42
C MET A 80 -2.64 -5.78 -12.38
N VAL A 81 -2.78 -5.00 -13.46
CA VAL A 81 -3.81 -5.25 -14.49
C VAL A 81 -3.58 -6.58 -15.20
N ALA A 82 -2.34 -6.88 -15.58
CA ALA A 82 -1.98 -8.16 -16.20
C ALA A 82 -2.23 -9.33 -15.23
N LEU A 83 -1.85 -9.17 -13.97
CA LEU A 83 -2.06 -10.18 -12.93
C LEU A 83 -3.55 -10.41 -12.65
N LYS A 84 -4.36 -9.35 -12.65
CA LYS A 84 -5.82 -9.46 -12.50
C LYS A 84 -6.49 -10.17 -13.67
N ARG A 85 -5.97 -10.03 -14.89
CA ARG A 85 -6.44 -10.78 -16.06
C ARG A 85 -6.04 -12.25 -15.98
N ALA A 86 -4.79 -12.54 -15.61
CA ALA A 86 -4.28 -13.91 -15.57
C ALA A 86 -4.81 -14.71 -14.36
N LYS A 87 -4.96 -14.05 -13.21
CA LYS A 87 -5.34 -14.66 -11.93
C LYS A 87 -6.37 -13.79 -11.20
N PRO A 88 -7.62 -13.72 -11.71
CA PRO A 88 -8.66 -12.87 -11.11
C PRO A 88 -8.95 -13.20 -9.65
N TRP A 89 -8.79 -14.47 -9.25
CA TRP A 89 -9.02 -14.97 -7.90
C TRP A 89 -8.08 -14.40 -6.82
N LEU A 90 -6.98 -13.75 -7.21
CA LEU A 90 -6.12 -13.01 -6.27
C LEU A 90 -6.73 -11.69 -5.82
N PHE A 91 -7.71 -11.17 -6.57
CA PHE A 91 -8.32 -9.87 -6.35
C PHE A 91 -9.74 -10.03 -5.83
N GLY A 92 -10.14 -9.11 -4.96
CA GLY A 92 -11.52 -9.06 -4.46
C GLY A 92 -12.49 -8.69 -5.58
N ALA A 93 -13.77 -9.03 -5.38
CA ALA A 93 -14.83 -8.41 -6.15
C ALA A 93 -14.72 -6.88 -5.96
N GLY A 94 -14.80 -6.12 -7.06
CA GLY A 94 -14.79 -4.66 -6.98
C GLY A 94 -15.90 -4.20 -6.03
N SER A 95 -15.52 -3.49 -4.97
CA SER A 95 -16.50 -2.94 -4.04
C SER A 95 -17.39 -1.95 -4.78
N SER A 96 -18.67 -2.30 -4.98
CA SER A 96 -19.69 -1.39 -5.54
C SER A 96 -20.20 -0.37 -4.52
N SER A 97 -19.57 -0.27 -3.35
CA SER A 97 -19.95 0.70 -2.32
C SER A 97 -19.68 2.13 -2.81
N SER A 98 -20.69 2.72 -3.42
CA SER A 98 -20.81 4.16 -3.57
C SER A 98 -20.95 4.79 -2.18
N THR A 99 -20.29 5.92 -1.94
CA THR A 99 -20.65 6.83 -0.86
C THR A 99 -22.04 7.40 -1.16
N ALA A 100 -23.08 6.62 -0.85
CA ALA A 100 -24.45 7.04 -1.04
C ALA A 100 -24.65 8.38 -0.32
N ALA A 101 -25.07 9.40 -1.07
CA ALA A 101 -25.38 10.69 -0.49
C ALA A 101 -26.43 10.48 0.61
N VAL A 102 -26.13 10.95 1.82
CA VAL A 102 -27.06 10.87 2.95
C VAL A 102 -28.38 11.48 2.49
N PRO A 103 -29.52 10.77 2.59
CA PRO A 103 -30.80 11.33 2.18
C PRO A 103 -31.03 12.63 2.95
N ARG A 104 -31.44 13.69 2.24
CA ARG A 104 -31.70 14.99 2.88
C ARG A 104 -32.74 14.77 3.97
N ALA A 105 -32.46 15.27 5.18
CA ALA A 105 -33.42 15.21 6.28
C ALA A 105 -34.74 15.83 5.82
N GLU A 106 -35.81 15.05 5.82
CA GLU A 106 -37.13 15.56 5.50
C GLU A 106 -37.57 16.55 6.60
N PRO A 107 -38.13 17.72 6.23
CA PRO A 107 -38.68 18.62 7.22
C PRO A 107 -39.80 17.91 7.99
N PRO A 108 -39.92 18.12 9.32
CA PRO A 108 -40.94 17.46 10.13
C PRO A 108 -42.33 17.78 9.57
N ARG A 109 -43.01 16.76 9.06
CA ARG A 109 -44.39 16.89 8.56
C ARG A 109 -45.33 16.99 9.75
N ALA A 110 -46.33 17.87 9.67
CA ALA A 110 -47.39 17.94 10.66
C ALA A 110 -48.25 16.67 10.56
N ARG A 111 -48.09 15.75 11.53
CA ARG A 111 -48.94 14.56 11.67
C ARG A 111 -50.14 14.88 12.56
N HIS A 112 -51.28 14.23 12.31
CA HIS A 112 -52.44 14.40 13.17
C HIS A 112 -52.20 13.77 14.54
N ALA A 113 -52.69 14.41 15.61
CA ALA A 113 -52.51 13.93 16.98
C ALA A 113 -53.08 12.51 17.22
N ARG A 114 -53.99 12.04 16.36
CA ARG A 114 -54.57 10.68 16.39
C ARG A 114 -53.63 9.61 15.82
N GLU A 115 -52.54 10.01 15.17
CA GLU A 115 -51.57 9.12 14.51
C GLU A 115 -50.27 8.99 15.31
N LEU A 116 -50.17 9.63 16.47
CA LEU A 116 -49.01 9.62 17.35
C LEU A 116 -49.30 8.77 18.58
N SER A 117 -48.33 7.98 19.02
CA SER A 117 -48.38 7.42 20.37
C SER A 117 -48.29 8.55 21.41
N GLU A 118 -48.73 8.27 22.64
CA GLU A 118 -48.76 9.29 23.69
C GLU A 118 -47.36 9.85 24.02
N GLU A 119 -46.33 9.03 23.93
CA GLU A 119 -44.93 9.40 24.14
C GLU A 119 -44.41 10.33 23.03
N GLU A 120 -44.73 10.01 21.78
CA GLU A 120 -44.38 10.84 20.62
C GLU A 120 -45.12 12.18 20.67
N TRP A 121 -46.40 12.18 21.09
CA TRP A 121 -47.19 13.39 21.24
C TRP A 121 -46.64 14.31 22.33
N ARG A 122 -46.27 13.77 23.50
CA ARG A 122 -45.65 14.55 24.59
C ARG A 122 -44.33 15.17 24.14
N SER A 123 -43.51 14.41 23.40
CA SER A 123 -42.22 14.86 22.88
C SER A 123 -42.36 15.95 21.82
N ALA A 124 -43.30 15.80 20.89
CA ALA A 124 -43.63 16.79 19.87
C ALA A 124 -44.21 18.08 20.49
N ARG A 125 -45.10 17.96 21.47
CA ARG A 125 -45.67 19.10 22.20
C ARG A 125 -44.60 19.86 22.98
N ALA A 126 -43.69 19.16 23.66
CA ALA A 126 -42.59 19.78 24.36
C ALA A 126 -41.64 20.53 23.40
N ALA A 127 -41.38 19.98 22.21
CA ALA A 127 -40.58 20.64 21.18
C ALA A 127 -41.24 21.93 20.65
N LEU A 128 -42.56 21.92 20.45
CA LEU A 128 -43.31 23.11 20.03
C LEU A 128 -43.28 24.21 21.11
N LEU A 129 -43.45 23.86 22.38
CA LEU A 129 -43.38 24.82 23.49
C LEU A 129 -41.98 25.44 23.65
N ARG A 130 -40.91 24.64 23.49
CA ARG A 130 -39.53 25.14 23.49
C ARG A 130 -39.29 26.14 22.34
N ARG A 131 -39.83 25.85 21.15
CA ARG A 131 -39.72 26.74 19.99
C ARG A 131 -40.54 28.03 20.14
N ALA A 132 -41.69 27.97 20.80
CA ALA A 132 -42.55 29.13 21.04
C ALA A 132 -42.05 30.04 22.17
N GLY A 133 -41.27 29.50 23.13
CA GLY A 133 -40.63 30.29 24.19
C GLY A 133 -39.25 30.85 23.85
N SER A 134 -38.73 30.62 22.64
CA SER A 134 -37.48 31.21 22.13
C SER A 134 -37.71 32.30 21.09
N GLN A 135 -38.85 32.99 21.16
CA GLN A 135 -39.13 34.24 20.45
C GLN A 135 -39.29 35.40 21.43
#